data_AF-A0A948DSV4-F1
#
_entry.id   AF-A0A948DSV4-F1
#
_cell.length_a   1.000
_cell.length_b   1.000
_cell.length_c   1.000
_cell.angle_alpha   90.00
_cell.angle_beta   90.00
_cell.angle_gamma   90.00
#
_symmetry.space_group_name_H-M   'P 1'
#
loop_
_entity.id
_entity.type
_entity.pdbx_description
1 polymer ?
#
loop_
_entity_poly.entity_id
_entity_poly.type
_entity_poly.pdbx_seq_one_letter_code
_entity_poly.pdbx_strand_id
1 'polypeptide(L)'
;MQKPLKRYLKLTAFNRSFILNDMESANLLAKNIALTDPLLTSAFNQYLNAGSLAKKRLIAAKILVDYPLVYPQIGKNFDEFANMPISNLKQIDNYRRNWVWGFTCIDDRYKPENFYESEVDKKITDTNPINYLMKTVINYMIQNPSYSDPKLLHQIVNVGHYAACQDEETPDLSRQAFQLLHTRYPNTYWAKQTPYWY
;
A
#
# COMPACT_ATOMS: atom_id res chain seq x y z
N MET A 1 6.88 1.15 25.41
CA MET A 1 6.76 0.54 24.07
C MET A 1 7.98 0.91 23.24
N GLN A 2 8.64 -0.06 22.59
CA GLN A 2 9.83 0.21 21.76
C GLN A 2 9.48 1.12 20.57
N LYS A 3 10.41 1.99 20.16
CA LYS A 3 10.19 2.99 19.08
C LYS A 3 9.80 2.35 17.73
N PRO A 4 10.42 1.23 17.28
CA PRO A 4 10.00 0.53 16.06
C PRO A 4 8.55 0.05 16.11
N LEU A 5 8.15 -0.63 17.19
CA LEU A 5 6.78 -1.11 17.38
C LEU A 5 5.75 0.01 17.32
N LYS A 6 5.99 1.12 18.04
CA LYS A 6 5.06 2.26 18.05
C LYS A 6 4.88 2.86 16.64
N ARG A 7 5.96 2.90 15.84
CA ARG A 7 5.88 3.35 14.44
C ARG A 7 5.07 2.38 13.60
N TYR A 8 5.37 1.09 13.70
CA TYR A 8 4.68 0.05 12.95
C TYR A 8 3.17 0.08 13.17
N LEU A 9 2.74 0.15 14.43
CA LEU A 9 1.32 0.21 14.79
C LEU A 9 0.62 1.45 14.23
N LYS A 10 1.30 2.60 14.21
CA LYS A 10 0.74 3.84 13.63
C LYS A 10 0.59 3.75 12.12
N LEU A 11 1.61 3.22 11.43
CA LEU A 11 1.55 3.00 9.99
C LEU A 11 0.46 1.97 9.65
N THR A 12 0.36 0.88 10.42
CA THR A 12 -0.69 -0.14 10.29
C THR A 12 -2.09 0.49 10.42
N ALA A 13 -2.32 1.27 11.47
CA ALA A 13 -3.59 1.96 11.67
C ALA A 13 -3.89 2.94 10.54
N PHE A 14 -2.89 3.68 10.05
CA PHE A 14 -3.05 4.61 8.93
C PHE A 14 -3.42 3.87 7.64
N ASN A 15 -2.72 2.78 7.32
CA ASN A 15 -3.00 1.94 6.16
C ASN A 15 -4.42 1.39 6.23
N ARG A 16 -4.84 0.90 7.41
CA ARG A 16 -6.20 0.43 7.66
C ARG A 16 -7.24 1.50 7.37
N SER A 17 -7.07 2.69 7.94
CA SER A 17 -7.99 3.81 7.73
C SER A 17 -8.09 4.20 6.26
N PHE A 18 -6.96 4.23 5.53
CA PHE A 18 -6.98 4.51 4.09
C PHE A 18 -7.75 3.46 3.29
N ILE A 19 -7.47 2.16 3.51
CA ILE A 19 -8.15 1.07 2.79
C ILE A 19 -9.66 1.08 3.07
N LEU A 20 -10.05 1.32 4.32
CA LEU A 20 -11.45 1.43 4.70
C LEU A 20 -12.11 2.75 4.29
N ASN A 21 -11.36 3.62 3.59
CA ASN A 21 -11.78 4.97 3.20
C ASN A 21 -12.25 5.85 4.38
N ASP A 22 -11.75 5.56 5.59
CA ASP A 22 -11.93 6.34 6.80
C ASP A 22 -10.89 7.48 6.83
N MET A 23 -11.17 8.53 6.06
CA MET A 23 -10.26 9.65 5.89
C MET A 23 -10.11 10.50 7.15
N GLU A 24 -11.07 10.46 8.07
CA GLU A 24 -11.02 11.18 9.34
C GLU A 24 -9.95 10.57 10.25
N SER A 25 -10.03 9.25 10.50
CA SER A 25 -9.02 8.51 11.26
C SER A 25 -7.65 8.61 10.60
N ALA A 26 -7.57 8.50 9.26
CA ALA A 26 -6.31 8.65 8.53
C ALA A 26 -5.69 10.03 8.75
N ASN A 27 -6.47 11.11 8.78
CA ASN A 27 -5.96 12.47 9.08
C ASN A 27 -5.47 12.60 10.52
N LEU A 28 -6.18 12.04 11.49
CA LEU A 28 -5.77 12.09 12.90
C LEU A 28 -4.44 11.36 13.11
N LEU A 29 -4.31 10.15 12.54
CA LEU A 29 -3.10 9.34 12.58
C LEU A 29 -1.94 10.04 11.86
N ALA A 30 -2.20 10.62 10.68
CA ALA A 30 -1.19 11.37 9.94
C ALA A 30 -0.63 12.55 10.73
N LYS A 31 -1.47 13.33 11.40
CA LYS A 31 -1.03 14.42 12.30
C LYS A 31 -0.16 13.86 13.41
N ASN A 32 -0.59 12.78 14.07
CA ASN A 32 0.18 12.18 15.15
C ASN A 32 1.55 11.65 14.67
N ILE A 33 1.60 10.97 13.53
CA ILE A 33 2.84 10.45 12.94
C ILE A 33 3.77 11.61 12.59
N ALA A 34 3.27 12.63 11.90
CA ALA A 34 4.08 13.78 11.48
C ALA A 34 4.72 14.50 12.66
N LEU A 35 4.01 14.62 13.77
CA LEU A 35 4.48 15.28 15.00
C LEU A 35 5.49 14.44 15.80
N THR A 36 5.44 13.11 15.70
CA THR A 36 6.15 12.23 16.66
C THR A 36 7.20 11.33 16.03
N ASP A 37 7.30 11.30 14.70
CA ASP A 37 8.25 10.46 13.99
C ASP A 37 9.00 11.22 12.90
N PRO A 38 10.19 11.76 13.21
CA PRO A 38 10.98 12.59 12.28
C PRO A 38 11.29 11.92 10.94
N LEU A 39 11.35 10.57 10.90
CA LEU A 39 11.63 9.82 9.68
C LEU A 39 10.42 9.79 8.72
N LEU A 40 9.22 10.07 9.24
CA LEU A 40 7.96 10.04 8.52
C LEU A 40 7.35 11.44 8.35
N THR A 41 7.83 12.44 9.09
CA THR A 41 7.29 13.81 9.10
C THR A 41 7.08 14.38 7.71
N SER A 42 8.07 14.29 6.82
CA SER A 42 7.95 14.85 5.45
C SER A 42 6.81 14.18 4.66
N ALA A 43 6.75 12.84 4.65
CA ALA A 43 5.72 12.11 3.90
C ALA A 43 4.31 12.42 4.41
N PHE A 44 4.12 12.47 5.73
CA PHE A 44 2.82 12.74 6.31
C PHE A 44 2.43 14.23 6.25
N ASN A 45 3.37 15.16 6.28
CA ASN A 45 3.07 16.57 6.00
C ASN A 45 2.64 16.78 4.55
N GLN A 46 3.23 16.06 3.58
CA GLN A 46 2.74 16.09 2.20
C GLN A 46 1.30 15.58 2.10
N TYR A 47 0.95 14.51 2.82
CA TYR A 47 -0.42 14.01 2.90
C TYR A 47 -1.38 15.03 3.52
N LEU A 48 -1.01 15.63 4.65
CA LEU A 48 -1.85 16.60 5.38
C LEU A 48 -2.09 17.87 4.56
N ASN A 49 -1.08 18.34 3.83
CA ASN A 49 -1.11 19.55 3.01
C ASN A 49 -1.60 19.31 1.58
N ALA A 50 -2.11 18.12 1.28
CA ALA A 50 -2.67 17.82 -0.04
C ALA A 50 -3.88 18.72 -0.33
N GLY A 51 -3.82 19.50 -1.41
CA GLY A 51 -4.85 20.48 -1.77
C GLY A 51 -6.20 19.92 -2.24
N SER A 52 -6.35 18.59 -2.32
CA SER A 52 -7.61 17.94 -2.64
C SER A 52 -7.71 16.54 -2.05
N LEU A 53 -8.93 16.02 -1.88
CA LEU A 53 -9.15 14.65 -1.41
C LEU A 53 -8.53 13.61 -2.35
N ALA A 54 -8.63 13.81 -3.67
CA ALA A 54 -8.01 12.93 -4.66
C ALA A 54 -6.48 12.90 -4.50
N LYS A 55 -5.85 14.07 -4.33
CA LYS A 55 -4.40 14.14 -4.08
C LYS A 55 -4.03 13.50 -2.76
N LYS A 56 -4.84 13.68 -1.72
CA LYS A 56 -4.65 13.07 -0.40
C LYS A 56 -4.67 11.54 -0.48
N ARG A 57 -5.64 10.96 -1.21
CA ARG A 57 -5.71 9.50 -1.47
C ARG A 57 -4.50 9.01 -2.25
N LEU A 58 -4.05 9.73 -3.28
CA LEU A 58 -2.82 9.38 -4.00
C LEU A 58 -1.61 9.35 -3.05
N ILE A 59 -1.44 10.35 -2.18
CA ILE A 59 -0.29 10.40 -1.28
C ILE A 59 -0.36 9.29 -0.23
N ALA A 60 -1.55 8.97 0.29
CA ALA A 60 -1.73 7.79 1.14
C ALA A 60 -1.31 6.52 0.40
N ALA A 61 -1.81 6.29 -0.81
CA ALA A 61 -1.41 5.16 -1.65
C ALA A 61 0.12 5.09 -1.83
N LYS A 62 0.79 6.22 -2.09
CA LYS A 62 2.26 6.27 -2.19
C LYS A 62 2.97 5.83 -0.90
N ILE A 63 2.45 6.23 0.27
CA ILE A 63 2.98 5.79 1.56
C ILE A 63 2.89 4.26 1.66
N LEU A 64 1.73 3.67 1.32
CA LEU A 64 1.55 2.22 1.35
C LEU A 64 2.51 1.49 0.38
N VAL A 65 2.68 2.02 -0.83
CA VAL A 65 3.65 1.50 -1.81
C VAL A 65 5.08 1.55 -1.26
N ASP A 66 5.47 2.61 -0.55
CA ASP A 66 6.82 2.79 -0.02
C ASP A 66 7.12 1.90 1.20
N TYR A 67 6.11 1.28 1.83
CA TYR A 67 6.25 0.42 3.00
C TYR A 67 5.58 -0.95 2.78
N PRO A 68 6.11 -1.81 1.89
CA PRO A 68 5.53 -3.12 1.57
C PRO A 68 5.33 -4.03 2.77
N LEU A 69 6.11 -3.90 3.83
CA LEU A 69 6.02 -4.79 5.00
C LEU A 69 5.13 -4.24 6.11
N VAL A 70 4.32 -3.21 5.85
CA VAL A 70 3.34 -2.68 6.81
C VAL A 70 1.94 -3.04 6.39
N TYR A 71 1.32 -3.91 7.17
CA TYR A 71 0.00 -4.46 6.88
C TYR A 71 -1.12 -3.57 7.45
N PRO A 72 -2.34 -3.61 6.90
CA PRO A 72 -3.52 -2.90 7.43
C PRO A 72 -4.16 -3.61 8.65
N GLN A 73 -3.65 -4.78 9.00
CA GLN A 73 -4.17 -5.65 10.04
C GLN A 73 -3.01 -6.06 10.94
N ILE A 74 -3.31 -6.30 12.22
CA ILE A 74 -2.37 -6.91 13.15
C ILE A 74 -2.82 -8.35 13.34
N GLY A 75 -2.01 -9.30 12.87
CA GLY A 75 -2.30 -10.72 13.02
C GLY A 75 -2.41 -11.14 14.48
N LYS A 76 -3.19 -12.20 14.75
CA LYS A 76 -3.29 -12.81 16.10
C LYS A 76 -1.94 -13.34 16.60
N ASN A 77 -1.12 -13.83 15.66
CA ASN A 77 0.27 -14.17 15.90
C ASN A 77 1.10 -13.00 15.38
N PHE A 78 1.74 -12.31 16.33
CA PHE A 78 2.63 -11.17 16.16
C PHE A 78 3.21 -10.97 14.75
N ASP A 79 3.05 -9.75 14.23
CA ASP A 79 3.62 -9.36 12.94
C ASP A 79 5.15 -9.29 13.04
N GLU A 80 5.83 -10.20 12.33
CA GLU A 80 7.29 -10.35 12.37
C GLU A 80 8.05 -9.08 11.98
N PHE A 81 7.42 -8.17 11.24
CA PHE A 81 8.01 -6.90 10.81
C PHE A 81 7.87 -5.79 11.86
N ALA A 82 7.04 -5.98 12.89
CA ALA A 82 6.65 -4.90 13.80
C ALA A 82 7.81 -4.26 14.59
N ASN A 83 8.89 -5.02 14.84
CA ASN A 83 10.08 -4.52 15.53
C ASN A 83 11.23 -4.15 14.59
N MET A 84 11.06 -4.26 13.27
CA MET A 84 12.13 -3.98 12.32
C MET A 84 12.43 -2.48 12.20
N PRO A 85 13.69 -2.10 11.88
CA PRO A 85 14.02 -0.74 11.50
C PRO A 85 13.20 -0.29 10.28
N ILE A 86 12.88 1.00 10.21
CA ILE A 86 12.09 1.56 9.11
C ILE A 86 12.72 1.30 7.72
N SER A 87 14.05 1.21 7.65
CA SER A 87 14.77 0.89 6.41
C SER A 87 14.37 -0.47 5.84
N ASN A 88 14.15 -1.45 6.71
CA ASN A 88 13.73 -2.80 6.32
C ASN A 88 12.27 -2.80 5.84
N LEU A 89 11.40 -2.03 6.51
CA LEU A 89 9.99 -1.92 6.12
C LEU A 89 9.79 -1.37 4.70
N LYS A 90 10.79 -0.66 4.15
CA LYS A 90 10.78 -0.09 2.79
C LYS A 90 11.27 -1.07 1.70
N GLN A 91 11.80 -2.22 2.09
CA GLN A 91 12.38 -3.18 1.15
C GLN A 91 11.30 -4.16 0.70
N ILE A 92 11.32 -4.48 -0.59
CA ILE A 92 10.55 -5.61 -1.11
C ILE A 92 11.19 -6.88 -0.54
N ASP A 93 10.37 -7.68 0.13
CA ASP A 93 10.72 -9.01 0.56
C ASP A 93 10.64 -10.00 -0.61
N ASN A 94 11.74 -10.71 -0.86
CA ASN A 94 11.85 -11.65 -1.95
C ASN A 94 10.98 -12.91 -1.76
N TYR A 95 10.54 -13.19 -0.54
CA TYR A 95 9.55 -14.24 -0.26
C TYR A 95 8.11 -13.81 -0.54
N ARG A 96 7.93 -12.65 -1.20
CA ARG A 96 6.63 -12.10 -1.60
C ARG A 96 5.67 -11.87 -0.43
N ARG A 97 6.16 -11.68 0.80
CA ARG A 97 5.33 -11.20 1.93
C ARG A 97 5.12 -9.68 1.87
N ASN A 98 5.08 -9.13 0.66
CA ASN A 98 4.87 -7.70 0.44
C ASN A 98 3.40 -7.42 0.36
N TRP A 99 3.00 -6.30 0.95
CA TRP A 99 1.63 -5.80 0.93
C TRP A 99 0.70 -6.97 1.26
N VAL A 100 0.89 -7.63 2.41
CA VAL A 100 0.01 -8.69 2.89
C VAL A 100 -1.16 -7.99 3.58
N TRP A 101 -2.39 -8.24 3.14
CA TRP A 101 -3.57 -7.53 3.67
C TRP A 101 -4.59 -8.45 4.32
N GLY A 102 -4.13 -9.56 4.89
CA GLY A 102 -4.91 -10.36 5.82
C GLY A 102 -5.04 -11.82 5.43
N PHE A 103 -6.18 -12.40 5.81
CA PHE A 103 -6.55 -13.78 5.54
C PHE A 103 -7.08 -14.02 4.12
N THR A 104 -7.11 -12.96 3.28
CA THR A 104 -7.48 -13.01 1.84
C THR A 104 -6.69 -14.03 1.03
N CYS A 105 -5.52 -14.44 1.51
CA CYS A 105 -4.57 -15.32 0.85
C CYS A 105 -4.47 -16.68 1.56
N ILE A 106 -5.15 -16.84 2.70
CA ILE A 106 -5.34 -18.16 3.29
C ILE A 106 -6.55 -18.75 2.58
N ASP A 107 -6.26 -19.68 1.67
CA ASP A 107 -7.28 -20.56 1.10
C ASP A 107 -8.19 -21.07 2.23
N ASP A 108 -9.50 -21.04 2.02
CA ASP A 108 -10.48 -21.41 3.04
C ASP A 108 -10.20 -22.80 3.63
N ARG A 109 -9.55 -23.70 2.86
CA ARG A 109 -9.12 -25.02 3.32
C ARG A 109 -8.06 -24.99 4.43
N TYR A 110 -7.32 -23.90 4.57
CA TYR A 110 -6.31 -23.70 5.62
C TYR A 110 -6.82 -22.83 6.77
N LYS A 111 -8.07 -22.37 6.74
CA LYS A 111 -8.68 -21.70 7.88
C LYS A 111 -9.06 -22.75 8.93
N PRO A 112 -8.57 -22.66 10.17
CA PRO A 112 -8.98 -23.60 11.21
C PRO A 112 -10.48 -23.48 11.48
N GLU A 113 -11.09 -24.55 12.00
CA GLU A 113 -12.55 -24.63 12.25
C GLU A 113 -13.08 -23.48 13.14
N ASN A 114 -12.24 -22.94 14.03
CA ASN A 114 -12.52 -21.79 14.90
C ASN A 114 -11.89 -20.47 14.39
N PHE A 115 -11.73 -20.33 13.09
CA PHE A 115 -11.20 -19.13 12.48
C PHE A 115 -12.18 -17.95 12.66
N TYR A 116 -11.86 -17.08 13.61
CA TYR A 116 -12.58 -15.83 13.82
C TYR A 116 -11.89 -14.67 13.10
N GLU A 117 -12.59 -14.09 12.12
CA GLU A 117 -12.27 -12.82 11.46
C GLU A 117 -13.21 -11.73 12.02
N SER A 118 -12.67 -10.60 12.45
CA SER A 118 -13.52 -9.49 12.89
C SER A 118 -14.25 -8.86 11.69
N GLU A 119 -15.39 -8.20 11.92
CA GLU A 119 -16.09 -7.48 10.84
C GLU A 119 -15.20 -6.46 10.12
N VAL A 120 -14.29 -5.83 10.86
CA VAL A 120 -13.33 -4.87 10.32
C VAL A 120 -12.32 -5.58 9.42
N ASP A 121 -11.83 -6.75 9.82
CA ASP A 121 -10.89 -7.54 9.02
C ASP A 121 -11.55 -8.05 7.75
N LYS A 122 -12.79 -8.55 7.86
CA LYS A 122 -13.59 -8.95 6.70
C LYS A 122 -13.79 -7.80 5.72
N LYS A 123 -14.11 -6.59 6.20
CA LYS A 123 -14.26 -5.42 5.33
C LYS A 123 -12.96 -5.06 4.60
N ILE A 124 -11.80 -5.21 5.26
CA ILE A 124 -10.49 -5.02 4.62
C ILE A 124 -10.28 -6.08 3.55
N THR A 125 -10.56 -7.35 3.86
CA THR A 125 -10.51 -8.49 2.94
C THR A 125 -11.37 -8.23 1.70
N ASP A 126 -12.64 -7.89 1.88
CA ASP A 126 -13.62 -7.62 0.81
C ASP A 126 -13.26 -6.41 -0.07
N THR A 127 -12.47 -5.47 0.46
CA THR A 127 -12.01 -4.30 -0.31
C THR A 127 -10.97 -4.67 -1.36
N ASN A 128 -10.34 -5.85 -1.26
CA ASN A 128 -9.09 -6.21 -1.92
C ASN A 128 -8.09 -5.03 -1.90
N PRO A 129 -7.31 -4.90 -0.82
CA PRO A 129 -6.51 -3.71 -0.60
C PRO A 129 -5.40 -3.50 -1.65
N ILE A 130 -4.93 -4.57 -2.30
CA ILE A 130 -4.01 -4.49 -3.44
C ILE A 130 -4.68 -3.80 -4.62
N ASN A 131 -5.85 -4.29 -5.02
CA ASN A 131 -6.58 -3.69 -6.14
C ASN A 131 -7.02 -2.27 -5.81
N TYR A 132 -7.48 -2.02 -4.58
CA TYR A 132 -7.83 -0.67 -4.12
C TYR A 132 -6.64 0.29 -4.23
N LEU A 133 -5.46 -0.14 -3.79
CA LEU A 133 -4.22 0.63 -3.87
C LEU A 133 -3.85 0.94 -5.33
N MET A 134 -3.81 -0.09 -6.18
CA MET A 134 -3.44 0.04 -7.60
C MET A 134 -4.44 0.93 -8.35
N LYS A 135 -5.75 0.70 -8.18
CA LYS A 135 -6.83 1.53 -8.76
C LYS A 135 -6.71 2.98 -8.34
N THR A 136 -6.42 3.25 -7.05
CA THR A 136 -6.27 4.62 -6.55
C THR A 136 -5.19 5.39 -7.31
N VAL A 137 -4.03 4.75 -7.54
CA VAL A 137 -2.92 5.38 -8.27
C VAL A 137 -3.24 5.52 -9.76
N ILE A 138 -3.68 4.43 -10.40
CA ILE A 138 -3.98 4.40 -11.85
C ILE A 138 -5.05 5.43 -12.19
N ASN A 139 -6.18 5.43 -11.47
CA ASN A 139 -7.28 6.37 -11.70
C ASN A 139 -6.83 7.82 -11.51
N TYR A 140 -6.06 8.10 -10.46
CA TYR A 140 -5.55 9.46 -10.23
C TYR A 140 -4.68 9.91 -11.40
N MET A 141 -3.78 9.07 -11.91
CA MET A 141 -2.93 9.42 -13.04
C MET A 141 -3.70 9.58 -14.35
N ILE A 142 -4.70 8.73 -14.61
CA ILE A 142 -5.58 8.87 -15.77
C ILE A 142 -6.32 10.23 -15.73
N GLN A 143 -6.93 10.55 -14.58
CA GLN A 143 -7.70 11.78 -14.38
C GLN A 143 -6.84 13.05 -14.28
N ASN A 144 -5.53 12.93 -14.06
CA ASN A 144 -4.61 14.05 -13.96
C ASN A 144 -3.43 13.88 -14.94
N PRO A 145 -3.64 14.06 -16.27
CA PRO A 145 -2.60 13.81 -17.28
C PRO A 145 -1.31 14.63 -17.09
N SER A 146 -1.38 15.79 -16.44
CA SER A 146 -0.22 16.64 -16.12
C SER A 146 0.59 16.15 -14.92
N TYR A 147 0.04 15.25 -14.09
CA TYR A 147 0.79 14.67 -12.98
C TYR A 147 1.81 13.66 -13.52
N SER A 148 3.09 13.88 -13.22
CA SER A 148 4.21 13.07 -13.70
C SER A 148 4.92 12.38 -12.55
N ASP A 149 4.84 11.04 -12.52
CA ASP A 149 5.57 10.21 -11.55
C ASP A 149 5.80 8.79 -12.14
N PRO A 150 6.69 8.65 -13.14
CA PRO A 150 6.95 7.36 -13.78
C PRO A 150 7.46 6.29 -12.80
N LYS A 151 8.15 6.71 -11.73
CA LYS A 151 8.59 5.79 -10.66
C LYS A 151 7.40 5.11 -10.01
N LEU A 152 6.36 5.87 -9.69
CA LEU A 152 5.18 5.33 -9.03
C LEU A 152 4.47 4.29 -9.91
N LEU A 153 4.39 4.48 -11.22
CA LEU A 153 3.82 3.45 -12.12
C LEU A 153 4.65 2.18 -12.16
N HIS A 154 5.98 2.29 -12.20
CA HIS A 154 6.86 1.13 -12.05
C HIS A 154 6.62 0.42 -10.71
N GLN A 155 6.50 1.17 -9.61
CA GLN A 155 6.20 0.59 -8.31
C GLN A 155 4.83 -0.11 -8.29
N ILE A 156 3.81 0.40 -8.98
CA ILE A 156 2.50 -0.27 -9.10
C ILE A 156 2.57 -1.57 -9.90
N VAL A 157 3.39 -1.64 -10.96
CA VAL A 157 3.67 -2.92 -11.63
C VAL A 157 4.34 -3.89 -10.65
N ASN A 158 5.29 -3.42 -9.84
CA ASN A 158 5.90 -4.26 -8.80
C ASN A 158 4.90 -4.70 -7.71
N VAL A 159 3.93 -3.85 -7.33
CA VAL A 159 2.84 -4.26 -6.43
C VAL A 159 2.10 -5.45 -7.04
N GLY A 160 1.68 -5.35 -8.31
CA GLY A 160 1.00 -6.43 -9.01
C GLY A 160 1.86 -7.69 -9.23
N HIS A 161 3.19 -7.61 -9.12
CA HIS A 161 4.09 -8.76 -9.28
C HIS A 161 4.50 -9.42 -7.96
N TYR A 162 4.75 -8.61 -6.92
CA TYR A 162 5.36 -9.04 -5.66
C TYR A 162 4.40 -9.08 -4.47
N ALA A 163 3.16 -8.58 -4.62
CA ALA A 163 2.15 -8.71 -3.58
C ALA A 163 1.88 -10.17 -3.26
N ALA A 164 1.72 -10.47 -1.97
CA ALA A 164 1.46 -11.82 -1.48
C ALA A 164 0.12 -12.39 -1.97
N CYS A 165 -0.85 -11.51 -2.22
CA CYS A 165 -2.25 -11.86 -2.42
C CYS A 165 -2.74 -11.11 -3.64
N GLN A 166 -3.05 -11.86 -4.69
CA GLN A 166 -3.50 -11.36 -5.99
C GLN A 166 -4.79 -12.08 -6.33
N ASP A 167 -5.73 -11.39 -6.97
CA ASP A 167 -6.91 -12.01 -7.56
C ASP A 167 -6.89 -11.87 -9.08
N GLU A 168 -7.98 -12.27 -9.74
CA GLU A 168 -8.12 -12.23 -11.19
C GLU A 168 -7.99 -10.80 -11.78
N GLU A 169 -8.25 -9.76 -10.98
CA GLU A 169 -8.16 -8.36 -11.43
C GLU A 169 -6.75 -7.77 -11.27
N THR A 170 -5.93 -8.30 -10.35
CA THR A 170 -4.57 -7.78 -10.11
C THR A 170 -3.69 -7.76 -11.37
N PRO A 171 -3.63 -8.82 -12.22
CA PRO A 171 -2.87 -8.81 -13.47
C PRO A 171 -3.31 -7.72 -14.45
N ASP A 172 -4.62 -7.46 -14.56
CA ASP A 172 -5.14 -6.43 -15.46
C ASP A 172 -4.79 -5.02 -15.00
N LEU A 173 -4.81 -4.76 -13.68
CA LEU A 173 -4.35 -3.51 -13.11
C LEU A 173 -2.84 -3.32 -13.31
N SER A 174 -2.05 -4.39 -13.18
CA SER A 174 -0.61 -4.35 -13.48
C SER A 174 -0.34 -4.02 -14.95
N ARG A 175 -1.10 -4.64 -15.87
CA ARG A 175 -1.05 -4.33 -17.31
C ARG A 175 -1.42 -2.88 -17.59
N GLN A 176 -2.46 -2.34 -16.96
CA GLN A 176 -2.85 -0.93 -17.11
C GLN A 176 -1.76 0.02 -16.63
N ALA A 177 -1.14 -0.24 -15.48
CA ALA A 177 -0.03 0.58 -14.97
C ALA A 177 1.19 0.54 -15.90
N PHE A 178 1.52 -0.66 -16.42
CA PHE A 178 2.58 -0.85 -17.41
C PHE A 178 2.30 -0.06 -18.70
N GLN A 179 1.10 -0.19 -19.27
CA GLN A 179 0.71 0.54 -20.47
C GLN A 179 0.77 2.05 -20.25
N LEU A 180 0.30 2.54 -19.10
CA LEU A 180 0.35 3.95 -18.76
C LEU A 180 1.79 4.47 -18.66
N LEU A 181 2.69 3.67 -18.06
CA LEU A 181 4.11 3.98 -17.94
C LEU A 181 4.78 4.09 -19.31
N HIS A 182 4.60 3.09 -20.17
CA HIS A 182 5.23 3.03 -21.48
C HIS A 182 4.60 4.00 -22.49
N THR A 183 3.32 4.31 -22.35
CA THR A 183 2.64 5.29 -23.22
C THR A 183 3.06 6.72 -22.90
N ARG A 184 3.09 7.09 -21.61
CA ARG A 184 3.38 8.48 -21.19
C ARG A 184 4.86 8.76 -20.99
N TYR A 185 5.64 7.74 -20.65
CA TYR A 185 7.03 7.90 -20.21
C TYR A 185 8.00 6.87 -20.84
N PRO A 186 7.91 6.57 -22.17
CA PRO A 186 8.63 5.46 -22.81
C PRO A 186 10.15 5.50 -22.63
N ASN A 187 10.73 6.70 -22.59
CA ASN A 187 12.18 6.89 -22.57
C ASN A 187 12.77 7.01 -21.16
N THR A 188 11.95 6.91 -20.11
CA THR A 188 12.40 7.07 -18.74
C THR A 188 13.18 5.84 -18.24
N TYR A 189 14.03 6.06 -17.23
CA TYR A 189 14.70 4.98 -16.51
C TYR A 189 13.70 3.92 -16.03
N TRP A 190 12.56 4.35 -15.47
CA TRP A 190 11.55 3.45 -14.93
C TRP A 190 10.83 2.61 -15.98
N ALA A 191 10.53 3.17 -17.17
CA ALA A 191 10.00 2.37 -18.27
C ALA A 191 10.98 1.26 -18.69
N LYS A 192 12.27 1.58 -18.81
CA LYS A 192 13.32 0.60 -19.14
C LYS A 192 13.52 -0.47 -18.06
N GLN A 193 13.38 -0.11 -16.78
CA GLN A 193 13.44 -1.03 -15.64
C GLN A 193 12.15 -1.80 -15.39
N THR A 194 11.13 -1.58 -16.22
CA THR A 194 9.87 -2.34 -16.19
C THR A 194 9.73 -3.15 -17.48
N PRO A 195 10.64 -4.09 -17.80
CA PRO A 195 10.41 -5.02 -18.89
C PRO A 195 9.36 -6.04 -18.42
N TYR A 196 8.29 -6.25 -19.18
CA TYR A 196 7.43 -7.39 -18.90
C TYR A 196 6.73 -7.92 -20.15
N TRP A 197 6.61 -9.26 -20.18
CA TRP A 197 5.91 -10.08 -21.16
C TRP A 197 4.47 -10.29 -20.66
N TYR A 198 3.49 -9.69 -21.34
CA TYR A 198 2.06 -9.95 -21.16
C TYR A 198 1.49 -10.64 -22.39
#